data_AF-A0A1J1IEQ9-F1
#
_entry.id   AF-A0A1J1IEQ9-F1
#
_cell.length_a   1.000
_cell.length_b   1.000
_cell.length_c   1.000
_cell.angle_alpha   90.00
_cell.angle_beta   90.00
_cell.angle_gamma   90.00
#
_symmetry.space_group_name_H-M   'P 1'
#
loop_
_entity.id
_entity.type
_entity.pdbx_description
1 polymer ?
#
loop_
_entity_poly.entity_id
_entity_poly.type
_entity_poly.pdbx_seq_one_letter_code
_entity_poly.pdbx_strand_id
1 'polypeptide(L)'
;MQELEPELKEPDRGEIDDLNIEWNFARPDYSLVNLAYLMGKTARNGTESAVLFIENLIKRCEMEIKHKNRSQWKFISQDDFSIQLNGKDVTEKTLNLSRNFTSDNRKCPLSNPFPWEVTEIFSDKPKCTFAWRHWNENIELNGFAIVELRGDNKIKNIKVFYKSDEIITKFASENIDSLYDYFFGFEDLMERRVKFVGNADTRIKEDFLRILRYFRFYGRIAKSPDQHDPETLKIISNNAEGLQRVSGERIWVELKKILQGNFAGEILMTIIDCGLSQHIGLPSNPDKEDFRNLCKNQSIAKDCDPITILAALLNLPEDALHLHERLKFSAYERDLLYFLAQNKNEFRDVDDLIRYQQMCLITSGKIKDIKEYVEELLKLHCKLDLHQKLKEWTVPRFPVTGSLLLQNNCPTGKIVGVVLNKLKVIWVESEFKLTSEELLEHLPQIFKDLNIVDGKLVKKPKTQ
;
A
#
# COMPACT_ATOMS: atom_id res chain seq x y z
N MET A 1 1.41 -22.10 -64.35
CA MET A 1 2.21 -22.48 -63.16
C MET A 1 1.41 -22.06 -61.95
N GLN A 2 0.94 -22.99 -61.13
CA GLN A 2 0.47 -22.67 -59.78
C GLN A 2 1.68 -22.10 -59.04
N GLU A 3 1.62 -20.84 -58.62
CA GLU A 3 2.51 -20.35 -57.58
C GLU A 3 2.16 -21.15 -56.31
N LEU A 4 3.07 -22.05 -55.93
CA LEU A 4 3.00 -22.77 -54.66
C LEU A 4 2.94 -21.73 -53.53
N GLU A 5 1.90 -21.79 -52.70
CA GLU A 5 1.88 -21.06 -51.43
C GLU A 5 3.17 -21.36 -50.66
N PRO A 6 3.85 -20.36 -50.06
CA PRO A 6 5.06 -20.62 -49.29
C PRO A 6 4.71 -21.54 -48.11
N GLU A 7 5.21 -22.78 -48.14
CA GLU A 7 5.05 -23.74 -47.05
C GLU A 7 5.53 -23.12 -45.74
N LEU A 8 4.64 -23.03 -44.74
CA LEU A 8 5.06 -22.72 -43.37
C LEU A 8 5.99 -23.83 -42.90
N LYS A 9 7.25 -23.47 -42.61
CA LYS A 9 8.25 -24.39 -42.07
C LYS A 9 8.26 -24.34 -40.55
N GLU A 10 8.50 -25.50 -39.94
CA GLU A 10 8.79 -25.57 -38.51
C GLU A 10 10.04 -24.74 -38.18
N PRO A 11 10.08 -24.10 -37.00
CA PRO A 11 11.24 -23.35 -36.59
C PRO A 11 12.46 -24.23 -36.38
N ASP A 12 13.58 -23.84 -36.96
CA ASP A 12 14.84 -24.56 -36.86
C ASP A 12 15.58 -24.17 -35.58
N ARG A 13 15.67 -25.12 -34.65
CA ARG A 13 16.38 -24.99 -33.37
C ARG A 13 17.79 -25.60 -33.41
N GLY A 14 18.35 -25.80 -34.60
CA GLY A 14 19.68 -26.37 -34.81
C GLY A 14 19.69 -27.88 -34.60
N GLU A 15 20.83 -28.39 -34.17
CA GLU A 15 21.13 -29.84 -34.06
C GLU A 15 20.45 -30.51 -32.85
N ILE A 16 19.15 -30.33 -32.66
CA ILE A 16 18.39 -30.93 -31.52
C ILE A 16 18.46 -32.47 -31.49
N ASP A 17 18.84 -33.09 -32.61
CA ASP A 17 18.97 -34.53 -32.79
C ASP A 17 20.42 -35.04 -32.67
N ASP A 18 21.40 -34.17 -32.40
CA ASP A 18 22.78 -34.59 -32.19
C ASP A 18 22.91 -35.39 -30.89
N LEU A 19 23.31 -36.65 -31.03
CA LEU A 19 23.49 -37.61 -29.94
C LEU A 19 24.63 -37.22 -28.98
N ASN A 20 25.50 -36.29 -29.37
CA ASN A 20 26.62 -35.82 -28.54
C ASN A 20 26.26 -34.63 -27.65
N ILE A 21 25.01 -34.13 -27.69
CA ILE A 21 24.59 -33.03 -26.82
C ILE A 21 24.41 -33.52 -25.39
N GLU A 22 25.06 -32.84 -24.46
CA GLU A 22 24.83 -33.03 -23.04
C GLU A 22 23.71 -32.09 -22.61
N TRP A 23 22.50 -32.64 -22.57
CA TRP A 23 21.35 -31.91 -22.07
C TRP A 23 21.51 -31.66 -20.57
N ASN A 24 21.34 -30.41 -20.14
CA ASN A 24 21.34 -30.07 -18.70
C ASN A 24 20.24 -30.84 -17.94
N PHE A 25 19.18 -31.29 -18.64
CA PHE A 25 18.06 -32.05 -18.09
C PHE A 25 17.67 -33.21 -19.04
N ALA A 26 16.59 -33.05 -19.80
CA ALA A 26 16.15 -33.98 -20.84
C ALA A 26 16.11 -33.25 -22.19
N ARG A 27 16.13 -34.03 -23.28
CA ARG A 27 15.94 -33.53 -24.64
C ARG A 27 14.60 -32.78 -24.72
N PRO A 28 14.59 -31.51 -25.15
CA PRO A 28 13.35 -30.73 -25.21
C PRO A 28 12.42 -31.21 -26.32
N ASP A 29 11.12 -31.17 -26.05
CA ASP A 29 10.06 -31.41 -27.03
C ASP A 29 9.32 -30.09 -27.34
N TYR A 30 9.36 -29.68 -28.61
CA TYR A 30 8.71 -28.45 -29.07
C TYR A 30 7.46 -28.72 -29.90
N SER A 31 6.96 -29.97 -29.99
CA SER A 31 5.86 -30.34 -30.88
C SER A 31 4.61 -29.48 -30.68
N LEU A 32 4.17 -29.27 -29.44
CA LEU A 32 3.00 -28.44 -29.13
C LEU A 32 3.24 -26.94 -29.39
N VAL A 33 4.46 -26.46 -29.11
CA VAL A 33 4.83 -25.05 -29.36
C VAL A 33 4.96 -24.77 -30.86
N ASN A 34 5.47 -25.73 -31.63
CA ASN A 34 5.54 -25.65 -33.09
C ASN A 34 4.14 -25.66 -33.69
N LEU A 35 3.26 -26.55 -33.22
CA LEU A 35 1.87 -26.59 -33.67
C LEU A 35 1.16 -25.25 -33.41
N ALA A 36 1.26 -24.71 -32.19
CA ALA A 36 0.66 -23.41 -31.85
C ALA A 36 1.27 -22.25 -32.62
N TYR A 37 2.58 -22.28 -32.86
CA TYR A 37 3.26 -21.31 -33.71
C TYR A 37 2.71 -21.36 -35.14
N LEU A 38 2.64 -22.55 -35.75
CA LEU A 38 2.13 -22.73 -37.11
C LEU A 38 0.67 -22.32 -37.25
N MET A 39 -0.16 -22.62 -36.25
CA MET A 39 -1.58 -22.24 -36.23
C MET A 39 -1.79 -20.73 -35.99
N GLY A 40 -0.94 -20.11 -35.18
CA GLY A 40 -1.11 -18.73 -34.73
C GLY A 40 -0.32 -17.69 -35.51
N LYS A 41 0.68 -18.08 -36.32
CA LYS A 41 1.55 -17.16 -37.07
C LYS A 41 0.71 -16.22 -37.95
N THR A 42 0.84 -14.91 -37.74
CA THR A 42 0.10 -13.90 -38.51
C THR A 42 0.94 -13.25 -39.60
N ALA A 43 2.27 -13.35 -39.51
CA ALA A 43 3.17 -12.92 -40.58
C ALA A 43 3.03 -13.84 -41.81
N ARG A 44 2.15 -13.46 -42.76
CA ARG A 44 1.83 -14.23 -43.98
C ARG A 44 2.59 -13.78 -45.24
N ASN A 45 3.26 -12.64 -45.20
CA ASN A 45 4.05 -12.18 -46.35
C ASN A 45 5.37 -12.95 -46.38
N GLY A 46 5.41 -14.01 -47.18
CA GLY A 46 6.51 -14.94 -47.43
C GLY A 46 7.85 -14.59 -46.78
N THR A 47 8.23 -15.38 -45.76
CA THR A 47 9.60 -15.89 -45.50
C THR A 47 10.75 -15.08 -46.11
N GLU A 48 10.83 -13.78 -45.85
CA GLU A 48 12.04 -13.03 -46.15
C GLU A 48 13.17 -13.74 -45.42
N SER A 49 14.24 -14.07 -46.15
CA SER A 49 15.35 -14.85 -45.60
C SER A 49 15.86 -14.27 -44.27
N ALA A 50 15.73 -12.95 -44.08
CA ALA A 50 16.04 -12.23 -42.85
C ALA A 50 15.10 -12.54 -41.67
N VAL A 51 13.78 -12.62 -41.87
CA VAL A 51 12.80 -12.96 -40.82
C VAL A 51 13.05 -14.36 -40.31
N LEU A 52 13.13 -15.32 -41.24
CA LEU A 52 13.38 -16.71 -40.88
C LEU A 52 14.77 -16.88 -40.24
N PHE A 53 15.76 -16.14 -40.72
CA PHE A 53 17.08 -16.12 -40.10
C PHE A 53 17.03 -15.64 -38.64
N ILE A 54 16.38 -14.51 -38.36
CA ILE A 54 16.27 -13.96 -37.00
C ILE A 54 15.45 -14.89 -36.09
N GLU A 55 14.30 -15.38 -36.57
CA GLU A 55 13.46 -16.31 -35.81
C GLU A 55 14.23 -17.57 -35.42
N ASN A 56 14.90 -18.21 -36.37
CA ASN A 56 15.68 -19.42 -36.11
C ASN A 56 16.89 -19.11 -35.22
N LEU A 57 17.56 -17.97 -35.43
CA LEU A 57 18.70 -17.58 -34.61
C LEU A 57 18.31 -17.40 -33.14
N ILE A 58 17.20 -16.73 -32.87
CA ILE A 58 16.71 -16.52 -31.50
C ILE A 58 16.16 -17.81 -30.90
N LYS A 59 15.42 -18.63 -31.66
CA LYS A 59 14.93 -19.93 -31.18
C LYS A 59 16.07 -20.91 -30.86
N ARG A 60 17.17 -20.88 -31.64
CA ARG A 60 18.42 -21.59 -31.31
C ARG A 60 19.04 -21.05 -30.04
N CYS A 61 19.16 -19.73 -29.90
CA CYS A 61 19.68 -19.08 -28.70
C CYS A 61 18.88 -19.48 -27.45
N GLU A 62 17.55 -19.43 -27.52
CA GLU A 62 16.66 -19.84 -26.43
C GLU A 62 16.88 -21.30 -26.06
N MET A 63 16.99 -22.20 -27.05
CA MET A 63 17.25 -23.62 -26.82
C MET A 63 18.60 -23.84 -26.15
N GLU A 64 19.67 -23.20 -26.63
CA GLU A 64 21.02 -23.36 -26.08
C GLU A 64 21.11 -22.83 -24.63
N ILE A 65 20.57 -21.63 -24.36
CA ILE A 65 20.56 -21.05 -23.00
C ILE A 65 19.80 -21.95 -22.02
N LYS A 66 18.64 -22.48 -22.44
CA LYS A 66 17.76 -23.25 -21.55
C LYS A 66 18.26 -24.67 -21.32
N HIS A 67 18.75 -25.34 -22.36
CA HIS A 67 18.92 -26.80 -22.35
C HIS A 67 20.36 -27.28 -22.46
N LYS A 68 21.33 -26.46 -22.89
CA LYS A 68 22.74 -26.87 -23.06
C LYS A 68 23.66 -26.21 -22.04
N ASN A 69 24.79 -26.86 -21.76
CA ASN A 69 25.88 -26.25 -21.03
C ASN A 69 26.49 -25.11 -21.87
N ARG A 70 26.97 -24.04 -21.23
CA ARG A 70 27.62 -22.88 -21.89
C ARG A 70 28.78 -23.31 -22.79
N SER A 71 29.53 -24.35 -22.40
CA SER A 71 30.63 -24.91 -23.19
C SER A 71 30.17 -25.49 -24.55
N GLN A 72 28.91 -25.91 -24.66
CA GLN A 72 28.31 -26.49 -25.87
C GLN A 72 27.50 -25.49 -26.71
N TRP A 73 27.48 -24.20 -26.34
CA TRP A 73 26.79 -23.17 -27.14
C TRP A 73 27.51 -22.89 -28.45
N LYS A 74 26.79 -22.97 -29.57
CA LYS A 74 27.30 -22.75 -30.93
C LYS A 74 26.88 -21.40 -31.50
N PHE A 75 25.70 -20.90 -31.14
CA PHE A 75 25.10 -19.70 -31.75
C PHE A 75 25.26 -18.44 -30.89
N ILE A 76 25.78 -18.58 -29.69
CA ILE A 76 25.96 -17.51 -28.71
C ILE A 76 27.45 -17.28 -28.47
N SER A 77 27.84 -16.01 -28.34
CA SER A 77 29.22 -15.69 -27.98
C SER A 77 29.54 -16.16 -26.57
N GLN A 78 30.57 -16.99 -26.40
CA GLN A 78 30.88 -17.55 -25.08
C GLN A 78 31.46 -16.52 -24.11
N ASP A 79 32.18 -15.51 -24.61
CA ASP A 79 32.99 -14.63 -23.75
C ASP A 79 32.30 -13.30 -23.40
N ASP A 80 31.41 -12.79 -24.26
CA ASP A 80 30.86 -11.42 -24.15
C ASP A 80 29.35 -11.33 -24.39
N PHE A 81 28.62 -12.42 -24.19
CA PHE A 81 27.17 -12.41 -24.33
C PHE A 81 26.44 -11.65 -23.22
N SER A 82 25.49 -10.80 -23.60
CA SER A 82 24.61 -10.08 -22.67
C SER A 82 23.15 -10.05 -23.14
N ILE A 83 22.21 -9.98 -22.20
CA ILE A 83 20.79 -9.73 -22.48
C ILE A 83 20.32 -8.52 -21.68
N GLN A 84 19.53 -7.65 -22.29
CA GLN A 84 18.85 -6.53 -21.64
C GLN A 84 17.34 -6.61 -21.81
N LEU A 85 16.57 -6.38 -20.74
CA LEU A 85 15.12 -6.25 -20.79
C LEU A 85 14.73 -4.84 -20.34
N ASN A 86 14.03 -4.09 -21.20
CA ASN A 86 13.62 -2.69 -20.96
C ASN A 86 14.79 -1.83 -20.42
N GLY A 87 15.99 -2.04 -20.96
CA GLY A 87 17.21 -1.29 -20.61
C GLY A 87 17.98 -1.77 -19.38
N LYS A 88 17.62 -2.91 -18.76
CA LYS A 88 18.36 -3.50 -17.63
C LYS A 88 19.07 -4.79 -18.02
N ASP A 89 20.32 -4.93 -17.59
CA ASP A 89 21.11 -6.15 -17.80
C ASP A 89 20.50 -7.34 -17.02
N VAL A 90 20.49 -8.51 -17.68
CA VAL A 90 20.03 -9.78 -17.12
C VAL A 90 21.24 -10.67 -16.88
N THR A 91 21.38 -11.20 -15.67
CA THR A 91 22.51 -12.11 -15.36
C THR A 91 22.25 -13.53 -15.89
N GLU A 92 23.31 -14.29 -16.13
CA GLU A 92 23.20 -15.69 -16.59
C GLU A 92 22.49 -16.60 -15.57
N LYS A 93 22.67 -16.33 -14.27
CA LYS A 93 21.91 -17.00 -13.20
C LYS A 93 20.40 -16.72 -13.31
N THR A 94 20.04 -15.53 -13.79
CA THR A 94 18.65 -15.07 -14.02
C THR A 94 18.03 -15.69 -15.28
N LEU A 95 18.78 -15.83 -16.37
CA LEU A 95 18.36 -16.61 -17.55
C LEU A 95 18.06 -18.06 -17.18
N ASN A 96 18.88 -18.59 -16.26
CA ASN A 96 18.73 -19.91 -15.67
C ASN A 96 17.65 -20.01 -14.58
N LEU A 97 17.02 -18.94 -14.09
CA LEU A 97 15.93 -19.02 -13.11
C LEU A 97 14.55 -19.09 -13.79
N SER A 98 14.47 -18.69 -15.06
CA SER A 98 13.37 -19.08 -15.96
C SER A 98 13.27 -20.62 -16.11
N ARG A 99 14.31 -21.39 -15.73
CA ARG A 99 14.33 -22.87 -15.69
C ARG A 99 13.20 -23.47 -14.84
N ASN A 100 12.84 -22.85 -13.71
CA ASN A 100 11.86 -23.42 -12.77
C ASN A 100 10.41 -23.31 -13.22
N PHE A 101 10.12 -22.64 -14.33
CA PHE A 101 8.78 -22.61 -14.89
C PHE A 101 8.48 -23.73 -15.86
N THR A 102 9.47 -24.55 -16.26
CA THR A 102 9.24 -25.63 -17.24
C THR A 102 9.88 -26.98 -16.88
N SER A 103 10.83 -27.05 -15.94
CA SER A 103 11.64 -28.27 -15.76
C SER A 103 11.18 -29.24 -14.67
N ASP A 104 10.17 -28.92 -13.85
CA ASP A 104 9.59 -29.91 -12.94
C ASP A 104 8.26 -30.42 -13.51
N ASN A 105 8.31 -31.63 -14.07
CA ASN A 105 7.13 -32.38 -14.56
C ASN A 105 6.18 -32.80 -13.43
N ARG A 106 6.34 -32.26 -12.21
CA ARG A 106 5.36 -32.35 -11.13
C ARG A 106 4.97 -30.94 -10.68
N LYS A 107 3.91 -30.42 -11.32
CA LYS A 107 3.19 -29.15 -11.05
C LYS A 107 3.75 -27.86 -11.71
N CYS A 108 4.05 -27.89 -13.01
CA CYS A 108 4.13 -26.66 -13.81
C CYS A 108 2.84 -26.42 -14.61
N PRO A 109 2.07 -25.34 -14.34
CA PRO A 109 0.78 -25.05 -14.99
C PRO A 109 0.91 -24.44 -16.40
N LEU A 110 2.02 -24.67 -17.11
CA LEU A 110 2.21 -24.30 -18.52
C LEU A 110 1.56 -25.33 -19.47
N SER A 111 0.30 -25.68 -19.25
CA SER A 111 -0.41 -26.62 -20.14
C SER A 111 -0.65 -26.04 -21.54
N ASN A 112 -0.51 -24.72 -21.74
CA ASN A 112 -0.76 -24.06 -23.01
C ASN A 112 0.53 -23.54 -23.68
N PRO A 113 0.75 -23.86 -24.97
CA PRO A 113 1.92 -23.40 -25.71
C PRO A 113 1.96 -21.87 -25.86
N PHE A 114 3.15 -21.28 -25.69
CA PHE A 114 3.38 -19.83 -25.78
C PHE A 114 4.41 -19.56 -26.91
N PRO A 115 4.00 -19.57 -28.18
CA PRO A 115 4.87 -19.25 -29.32
C PRO A 115 5.16 -17.75 -29.45
N TRP A 116 6.21 -17.44 -30.23
CA TRP A 116 6.52 -16.08 -30.66
C TRP A 116 6.96 -16.04 -32.14
N GLU A 117 6.77 -14.88 -32.76
CA GLU A 117 7.17 -14.60 -34.14
C GLU A 117 7.82 -13.21 -34.26
N VAL A 118 8.63 -13.04 -35.31
CA VAL A 118 9.04 -11.71 -35.78
C VAL A 118 7.94 -11.17 -36.68
N THR A 119 7.41 -9.99 -36.38
CA THR A 119 6.33 -9.36 -37.14
C THR A 119 6.86 -8.37 -38.18
N GLU A 120 7.99 -7.71 -37.92
CA GLU A 120 8.58 -6.71 -38.80
C GLU A 120 10.09 -6.57 -38.55
N ILE A 121 10.91 -6.35 -39.59
CA ILE A 121 12.35 -6.07 -39.48
C ILE A 121 12.63 -4.62 -39.89
N PHE A 122 13.41 -3.93 -39.07
CA PHE A 122 13.82 -2.54 -39.28
C PHE A 122 15.30 -2.39 -39.68
N SER A 123 16.15 -3.36 -39.35
CA SER A 123 17.57 -3.34 -39.73
C SER A 123 18.16 -4.74 -39.88
N ASP A 124 19.15 -4.87 -40.76
CA ASP A 124 19.87 -6.12 -41.03
C ASP A 124 21.18 -6.23 -40.23
N LYS A 125 21.91 -7.33 -40.41
CA LYS A 125 23.20 -7.62 -39.77
C LYS A 125 24.21 -6.47 -39.94
N PRO A 126 25.11 -6.26 -38.95
CA PRO A 126 25.30 -7.06 -37.74
C PRO A 126 24.36 -6.69 -36.58
N LYS A 127 23.49 -5.70 -36.75
CA LYS A 127 22.58 -5.22 -35.69
C LYS A 127 21.14 -5.28 -36.18
N CYS A 128 20.51 -6.41 -35.92
CA CYS A 128 19.15 -6.69 -36.35
C CYS A 128 18.14 -6.08 -35.38
N THR A 129 17.31 -5.14 -35.85
CA THR A 129 16.24 -4.53 -35.06
C THR A 129 14.91 -4.99 -35.64
N PHE A 130 14.00 -5.49 -34.80
CA PHE A 130 12.74 -6.07 -35.26
C PHE A 130 11.62 -5.93 -34.23
N ALA A 131 10.39 -5.95 -34.70
CA ALA A 131 9.20 -6.10 -33.86
C ALA A 131 8.88 -7.59 -33.70
N TRP A 132 8.34 -7.94 -32.55
CA TRP A 132 7.98 -9.31 -32.23
C TRP A 132 6.60 -9.38 -31.57
N ARG A 133 5.97 -10.53 -31.71
CA ARG A 133 4.73 -10.91 -31.05
C ARG A 133 4.90 -12.23 -30.34
N HIS A 134 4.38 -12.35 -29.12
CA HIS A 134 4.41 -13.55 -28.30
C HIS A 134 3.02 -13.81 -27.73
N TRP A 135 2.44 -15.00 -27.91
CA TRP A 135 1.03 -15.21 -27.62
C TRP A 135 0.68 -16.61 -27.11
N ASN A 136 -0.48 -16.74 -26.46
CA ASN A 136 -1.27 -17.98 -26.29
C ASN A 136 -2.76 -17.64 -26.50
N GLU A 137 -3.66 -18.53 -26.09
CA GLU A 137 -5.11 -18.37 -26.18
C GLU A 137 -5.66 -17.14 -25.42
N ASN A 138 -4.97 -16.66 -24.38
CA ASN A 138 -5.48 -15.63 -23.47
C ASN A 138 -4.71 -14.30 -23.58
N ILE A 139 -3.42 -14.38 -23.90
CA ILE A 139 -2.49 -13.27 -23.81
C ILE A 139 -1.76 -13.11 -25.13
N GLU A 140 -1.63 -11.85 -25.57
CA GLU A 140 -0.78 -11.45 -26.69
C GLU A 140 0.10 -10.29 -26.22
N LEU A 141 1.40 -10.44 -26.45
CA LEU A 141 2.44 -9.46 -26.13
C LEU A 141 3.10 -9.00 -27.41
N ASN A 142 3.41 -7.71 -27.48
CA ASN A 142 4.09 -7.10 -28.59
C ASN A 142 5.25 -6.25 -28.08
N GLY A 143 6.32 -6.17 -28.85
CA GLY A 143 7.48 -5.38 -28.49
C GLY A 143 8.50 -5.23 -29.61
N PHE A 144 9.67 -4.69 -29.25
CA PHE A 144 10.82 -4.54 -30.13
C PHE A 144 12.01 -5.28 -29.56
N ALA A 145 12.89 -5.76 -30.42
CA ALA A 145 14.16 -6.34 -30.00
C ALA A 145 15.29 -5.87 -30.91
N ILE A 146 16.49 -5.81 -30.33
CA ILE A 146 17.75 -5.50 -31.01
C ILE A 146 18.69 -6.66 -30.73
N VAL A 147 19.17 -7.31 -31.78
CA VAL A 147 20.13 -8.42 -31.70
C VAL A 147 21.41 -8.00 -32.40
N GLU A 148 22.51 -7.95 -31.66
CA GLU A 148 23.84 -7.66 -32.21
C GLU A 148 24.63 -8.96 -32.38
N LEU A 149 25.17 -9.15 -33.59
CA LEU A 149 25.95 -10.31 -33.99
C LEU A 149 27.44 -9.97 -34.07
N ARG A 150 28.28 -10.97 -33.78
CA ARG A 150 29.69 -10.98 -34.15
C ARG A 150 29.87 -11.30 -35.63
N GLY A 151 31.08 -11.09 -36.15
CA GLY A 151 31.41 -11.35 -37.56
C GLY A 151 31.24 -12.82 -37.99
N ASP A 152 31.20 -13.75 -37.03
CA ASP A 152 30.90 -15.18 -37.23
C ASP A 152 29.40 -15.52 -37.10
N ASN A 153 28.52 -14.51 -37.09
CA ASN A 153 27.07 -14.59 -36.88
C ASN A 153 26.64 -15.12 -35.50
N LYS A 154 27.53 -15.19 -34.50
CA LYS A 154 27.12 -15.51 -33.13
C LYS A 154 26.48 -14.31 -32.45
N ILE A 155 25.47 -14.55 -31.63
CA ILE A 155 24.79 -13.49 -30.88
C ILE A 155 25.73 -12.99 -29.78
N LYS A 156 25.99 -11.68 -29.83
CA LYS A 156 26.71 -10.94 -28.79
C LYS A 156 25.76 -10.32 -27.78
N ASN A 157 24.68 -9.70 -28.25
CA ASN A 157 23.80 -8.94 -27.37
C ASN A 157 22.35 -9.06 -27.83
N ILE A 158 21.42 -9.19 -26.90
CA ILE A 158 19.97 -9.11 -27.15
C ILE A 158 19.37 -8.05 -26.23
N LYS A 159 18.69 -7.06 -26.79
CA LYS A 159 17.91 -6.08 -26.03
C LYS A 159 16.45 -6.23 -26.40
N VAL A 160 15.58 -6.43 -25.41
CA VAL A 160 14.14 -6.61 -25.62
C VAL A 160 13.38 -5.49 -24.93
N PHE A 161 12.42 -4.90 -25.64
CA PHE A 161 11.59 -3.79 -25.18
C PHE A 161 10.11 -4.14 -25.32
N TYR A 162 9.32 -3.91 -24.27
CA TYR A 162 7.88 -4.18 -24.25
C TYR A 162 7.16 -3.28 -23.22
N LYS A 163 5.87 -3.03 -23.42
CA LYS A 163 5.05 -2.23 -22.51
C LYS A 163 4.61 -3.03 -21.29
N SER A 164 5.03 -2.59 -20.11
CA SER A 164 4.77 -3.26 -18.82
C SER A 164 3.35 -3.06 -18.27
N ASP A 165 2.73 -1.92 -18.55
CA ASP A 165 1.48 -1.53 -17.89
C ASP A 165 0.26 -2.26 -18.48
N GLU A 166 0.21 -2.45 -19.81
CA GLU A 166 -0.85 -3.21 -20.49
C GLU A 166 -0.89 -4.69 -20.02
N ILE A 167 0.29 -5.25 -19.76
CA ILE A 167 0.53 -6.58 -19.20
C ILE A 167 -0.10 -6.68 -17.80
N ILE A 168 0.29 -5.80 -16.88
CA ILE A 168 -0.20 -5.80 -15.48
C ILE A 168 -1.72 -5.63 -15.41
N THR A 169 -2.30 -4.77 -16.24
CA THR A 169 -3.75 -4.54 -16.28
C THR A 169 -4.53 -5.76 -16.77
N LYS A 170 -4.03 -6.45 -17.80
CA LYS A 170 -4.69 -7.65 -18.36
C LYS A 170 -4.56 -8.88 -17.45
N PHE A 171 -3.44 -9.01 -16.73
CA PHE A 171 -3.26 -10.05 -15.70
C PHE A 171 -4.17 -9.87 -14.47
N ALA A 172 -4.56 -8.63 -14.14
CA ALA A 172 -5.44 -8.36 -13.00
C ALA A 172 -6.92 -8.73 -13.27
N SER A 173 -7.30 -8.93 -14.54
CA SER A 173 -8.70 -9.18 -14.95
C SER A 173 -9.05 -10.66 -15.20
N GLU A 174 -8.07 -11.57 -15.24
CA GLU A 174 -8.30 -12.99 -15.55
C GLU A 174 -7.82 -13.91 -14.41
N ASN A 175 -8.61 -14.97 -14.11
CA ASN A 175 -8.20 -16.05 -13.21
C ASN A 175 -7.18 -16.94 -13.92
N ILE A 176 -5.91 -16.56 -13.87
CA ILE A 176 -4.82 -17.27 -14.53
C ILE A 176 -4.15 -18.20 -13.51
N ASP A 177 -4.16 -19.51 -13.77
CA ASP A 177 -3.50 -20.56 -12.96
C ASP A 177 -1.95 -20.55 -13.08
N SER A 178 -1.39 -19.57 -13.80
CA SER A 178 0.04 -19.38 -14.08
C SER A 178 0.49 -17.93 -13.84
N LEU A 179 1.50 -17.74 -12.99
CA LEU A 179 2.08 -16.43 -12.70
C LEU A 179 3.22 -16.11 -13.68
N TYR A 180 3.04 -15.11 -14.54
CA TYR A 180 4.08 -14.62 -15.44
C TYR A 180 4.79 -13.41 -14.81
N ASP A 181 6.07 -13.59 -14.44
CA ASP A 181 6.85 -12.57 -13.76
C ASP A 181 7.95 -11.99 -14.67
N TYR A 182 7.65 -10.84 -15.25
CA TYR A 182 8.53 -10.14 -16.18
C TYR A 182 9.52 -9.18 -15.48
N PHE A 183 9.35 -8.95 -14.18
CA PHE A 183 10.09 -7.95 -13.41
C PHE A 183 10.73 -8.51 -12.15
N PHE A 184 10.81 -9.83 -12.03
CA PHE A 184 11.39 -10.52 -10.87
C PHE A 184 10.61 -10.23 -9.57
N GLY A 185 9.32 -9.90 -9.67
CA GLY A 185 8.42 -9.65 -8.56
C GLY A 185 8.20 -10.87 -7.66
N PHE A 186 8.31 -12.09 -8.18
CA PHE A 186 8.26 -13.32 -7.40
C PHE A 186 9.49 -13.46 -6.50
N GLU A 187 10.70 -13.19 -7.02
CA GLU A 187 11.93 -13.20 -6.23
C GLU A 187 11.89 -12.10 -5.17
N ASP A 188 11.53 -10.88 -5.55
CA ASP A 188 11.36 -9.78 -4.59
C ASP A 188 10.30 -10.10 -3.54
N LEU A 189 9.21 -10.80 -3.88
CA LEU A 189 8.21 -11.25 -2.91
C LEU A 189 8.75 -12.34 -1.97
N MET A 190 9.48 -13.33 -2.49
CA MET A 190 10.11 -14.40 -1.71
C MET A 190 11.17 -13.84 -0.74
N GLU A 191 11.92 -12.85 -1.20
CA GLU A 191 12.92 -12.13 -0.42
C GLU A 191 12.32 -10.95 0.37
N ARG A 192 11.00 -10.74 0.25
CA ARG A 192 10.20 -9.72 0.95
C ARG A 192 10.73 -8.29 0.81
N ARG A 193 11.17 -7.96 -0.39
CA ARG A 193 11.65 -6.64 -0.79
C ARG A 193 10.57 -5.90 -1.56
N VAL A 194 10.41 -4.62 -1.27
CA VAL A 194 9.60 -3.72 -2.07
C VAL A 194 10.54 -2.93 -2.97
N LYS A 195 10.46 -3.15 -4.28
CA LYS A 195 11.24 -2.42 -5.29
C LYS A 195 10.34 -1.81 -6.34
N PHE A 196 10.78 -0.68 -6.88
CA PHE A 196 10.14 -0.05 -8.02
C PHE A 196 10.53 -0.74 -9.33
N VAL A 197 9.56 -0.97 -10.20
CA VAL A 197 9.83 -1.40 -11.58
C VAL A 197 10.46 -0.24 -12.35
N GLY A 198 11.67 -0.44 -12.87
CA GLY A 198 12.45 0.60 -13.55
C GLY A 198 13.28 1.44 -12.58
N ASN A 199 13.30 2.76 -12.78
CA ASN A 199 13.96 3.75 -11.93
C ASN A 199 12.96 4.34 -10.92
N ALA A 200 13.28 4.27 -9.62
CA ALA A 200 12.35 4.66 -8.55
C ALA A 200 11.96 6.15 -8.60
N ASP A 201 12.91 7.04 -8.89
CA ASP A 201 12.68 8.49 -8.98
C ASP A 201 11.69 8.83 -10.10
N THR A 202 11.86 8.20 -11.28
CA THR A 202 10.93 8.35 -12.42
C THR A 202 9.53 7.88 -12.04
N ARG A 203 9.40 6.70 -11.41
CA ARG A 203 8.09 6.19 -11.00
C ARG A 203 7.45 7.07 -9.94
N ILE A 204 8.19 7.59 -8.97
CA ILE A 204 7.62 8.49 -7.96
C ILE A 204 7.12 9.79 -8.60
N LYS A 205 7.84 10.35 -9.57
CA LYS A 205 7.44 11.58 -10.28
C LYS A 205 6.19 11.42 -11.15
N GLU A 206 5.92 10.22 -11.66
CA GLU A 206 4.66 9.90 -12.36
C GLU A 206 3.43 9.98 -11.42
N ASP A 207 3.56 9.49 -10.19
CA ASP A 207 2.52 9.57 -9.14
C ASP A 207 3.16 9.54 -7.76
N PHE A 208 3.21 10.70 -7.11
CA PHE A 208 3.85 10.85 -5.79
C PHE A 208 3.15 10.03 -4.69
N LEU A 209 1.90 9.58 -4.89
CA LEU A 209 1.24 8.66 -3.95
C LEU A 209 2.00 7.32 -3.82
N ARG A 210 2.85 6.98 -4.80
CA ARG A 210 3.70 5.79 -4.75
C ARG A 210 4.68 5.79 -3.58
N ILE A 211 5.02 6.96 -3.04
CA ILE A 211 5.80 7.08 -1.78
C ILE A 211 5.07 6.35 -0.65
N LEU A 212 3.79 6.66 -0.42
CA LEU A 212 3.01 6.02 0.64
C LEU A 212 2.69 4.56 0.32
N ARG A 213 2.49 4.23 -0.96
CA ARG A 213 2.30 2.83 -1.38
C ARG A 213 3.52 1.97 -1.09
N TYR A 214 4.74 2.51 -1.24
CA TYR A 214 5.97 1.81 -0.85
C TYR A 214 5.91 1.39 0.63
N PHE A 215 5.64 2.34 1.53
CA PHE A 215 5.52 2.07 2.97
C PHE A 215 4.39 1.08 3.29
N ARG A 216 3.22 1.24 2.66
CA ARG A 216 2.10 0.29 2.84
C ARG A 216 2.49 -1.13 2.44
N PHE A 217 3.10 -1.29 1.27
CA PHE A 217 3.51 -2.61 0.80
C PHE A 217 4.65 -3.17 1.64
N TYR A 218 5.55 -2.32 2.13
CA TYR A 218 6.62 -2.73 3.02
C TYR A 218 6.05 -3.36 4.28
N GLY A 219 5.14 -2.67 4.98
CA GLY A 219 4.46 -3.23 6.16
C GLY A 219 3.67 -4.50 5.88
N ARG A 220 3.20 -4.69 4.65
CA ARG A 220 2.47 -5.91 4.26
C ARG A 220 3.38 -7.13 4.09
N ILE A 221 4.58 -6.98 3.53
CA ILE A 221 5.40 -8.13 3.12
C ILE A 221 6.69 -8.31 3.93
N ALA A 222 7.26 -7.25 4.51
CA ALA A 222 8.56 -7.29 5.16
C ALA A 222 8.61 -8.27 6.36
N LYS A 223 9.81 -8.77 6.69
CA LYS A 223 10.05 -9.59 7.89
C LYS A 223 10.31 -8.76 9.14
N SER A 224 10.88 -7.57 8.95
CA SER A 224 11.32 -6.67 10.00
C SER A 224 11.07 -5.23 9.57
N PRO A 225 10.90 -4.28 10.50
CA PRO A 225 10.63 -2.89 10.18
C PRO A 225 11.83 -2.14 9.55
N ASP A 226 13.07 -2.54 9.87
CA ASP A 226 14.26 -1.70 9.59
C ASP A 226 15.07 -2.09 8.34
N GLN A 227 14.55 -2.98 7.48
CA GLN A 227 15.25 -3.45 6.28
C GLN A 227 14.82 -2.70 5.00
N HIS A 228 14.66 -1.40 5.12
CA HIS A 228 14.41 -0.55 3.95
C HIS A 228 15.68 -0.43 3.10
N ASP A 229 15.52 -0.32 1.78
CA ASP A 229 16.64 0.00 0.89
C ASP A 229 17.03 1.49 1.07
N PRO A 230 18.26 1.80 1.53
CA PRO A 230 18.67 3.18 1.81
C PRO A 230 18.58 4.11 0.60
N GLU A 231 18.86 3.60 -0.61
CA GLU A 231 18.77 4.41 -1.83
C GLU A 231 17.31 4.75 -2.15
N THR A 232 16.41 3.79 -1.98
CA THR A 232 14.96 4.02 -2.13
C THR A 232 14.46 5.07 -1.12
N LEU A 233 14.88 5.00 0.15
CA LEU A 233 14.50 6.00 1.16
C LEU A 233 15.03 7.41 0.80
N LYS A 234 16.26 7.49 0.30
CA LYS A 234 16.84 8.76 -0.16
C LYS A 234 16.06 9.35 -1.33
N ILE A 235 15.68 8.54 -2.32
CA ILE A 235 14.85 8.98 -3.44
C ILE A 235 13.47 9.45 -2.95
N ILE A 236 12.87 8.73 -2.00
CA ILE A 236 11.60 9.13 -1.38
C ILE A 236 11.73 10.49 -0.70
N SER A 237 12.77 10.68 0.12
CA SER A 237 13.01 11.95 0.83
C SER A 237 13.20 13.12 -0.15
N ASN A 238 13.98 12.91 -1.22
CA ASN A 238 14.19 13.93 -2.27
C ASN A 238 12.91 14.31 -3.04
N ASN A 239 11.89 13.44 -3.04
CA ASN A 239 10.62 13.67 -3.74
C ASN A 239 9.45 13.97 -2.78
N ALA A 240 9.71 14.18 -1.49
CA ALA A 240 8.70 14.39 -0.46
C ALA A 240 7.74 15.56 -0.79
N GLU A 241 8.26 16.66 -1.33
CA GLU A 241 7.48 17.85 -1.69
C GLU A 241 6.38 17.54 -2.70
N GLY A 242 6.59 16.58 -3.60
CA GLY A 242 5.62 16.19 -4.60
C GLY A 242 4.31 15.64 -4.02
N LEU A 243 4.29 15.19 -2.76
CA LEU A 243 3.06 14.82 -2.06
C LEU A 243 2.08 15.99 -1.91
N GLN A 244 2.53 17.25 -1.95
CA GLN A 244 1.64 18.42 -1.95
C GLN A 244 0.70 18.43 -3.18
N ARG A 245 1.11 17.78 -4.28
CA ARG A 245 0.30 17.66 -5.50
C ARG A 245 -0.73 16.53 -5.43
N VAL A 246 -0.71 15.72 -4.37
CA VAL A 246 -1.63 14.60 -4.16
C VAL A 246 -2.78 15.04 -3.24
N SER A 247 -4.01 14.69 -3.63
CA SER A 247 -5.20 15.04 -2.84
C SER A 247 -5.15 14.42 -1.43
N GLY A 248 -5.72 15.13 -0.46
CA GLY A 248 -5.74 14.72 0.95
C GLY A 248 -6.38 13.36 1.18
N GLU A 249 -7.50 13.12 0.51
CA GLU A 249 -8.27 11.87 0.60
C GLU A 249 -7.43 10.68 0.14
N ARG A 250 -6.67 10.84 -0.95
CA ARG A 250 -5.80 9.77 -1.48
C ARG A 250 -4.65 9.46 -0.51
N ILE A 251 -4.07 10.50 0.10
CA ILE A 251 -3.07 10.32 1.15
C ILE A 251 -3.68 9.60 2.34
N TRP A 252 -4.85 10.04 2.81
CA TRP A 252 -5.52 9.43 3.96
C TRP A 252 -5.82 7.97 3.74
N VAL A 253 -6.34 7.59 2.57
CA VAL A 253 -6.62 6.18 2.24
C VAL A 253 -5.37 5.30 2.30
N GLU A 254 -4.22 5.80 1.86
CA GLU A 254 -2.96 5.04 1.96
C GLU A 254 -2.39 5.04 3.38
N LEU A 255 -2.40 6.18 4.07
CA LEU A 255 -1.93 6.31 5.45
C LEU A 255 -2.75 5.45 6.42
N LYS A 256 -4.08 5.46 6.30
CA LYS A 256 -4.97 4.60 7.10
C LYS A 256 -4.63 3.11 6.94
N LYS A 257 -4.30 2.67 5.72
CA LYS A 257 -3.87 1.28 5.46
C LYS A 257 -2.49 0.96 6.04
N ILE A 258 -1.59 1.95 6.10
CA ILE A 258 -0.29 1.81 6.78
C ILE A 258 -0.52 1.62 8.29
N LEU A 259 -1.35 2.47 8.89
CA LEU A 259 -1.64 2.47 10.32
C LEU A 259 -2.37 1.21 10.79
N GLN A 260 -3.16 0.58 9.92
CA GLN A 260 -3.82 -0.71 10.18
C GLN A 260 -2.96 -1.92 9.81
N GLY A 261 -1.78 -1.69 9.22
CA GLY A 261 -0.86 -2.73 8.74
C GLY A 261 0.09 -3.22 9.83
N ASN A 262 0.98 -4.15 9.45
CA ASN A 262 2.07 -4.54 10.34
C ASN A 262 3.12 -3.42 10.41
N PHE A 263 3.82 -3.35 11.53
CA PHE A 263 4.88 -2.36 11.78
C PHE A 263 4.40 -0.91 11.64
N ALA A 264 3.11 -0.64 11.92
CA ALA A 264 2.49 0.66 11.74
C ALA A 264 3.28 1.78 12.44
N GLY A 265 3.71 1.54 13.69
CA GLY A 265 4.48 2.49 14.48
C GLY A 265 5.85 2.78 13.87
N GLU A 266 6.59 1.73 13.54
CA GLU A 266 7.95 1.80 13.02
C GLU A 266 7.98 2.42 11.61
N ILE A 267 7.01 2.08 10.77
CA ILE A 267 6.86 2.68 9.44
C ILE A 267 6.51 4.16 9.53
N LEU A 268 5.62 4.55 10.46
CA LEU A 268 5.28 5.96 10.65
C LEU A 268 6.49 6.77 11.15
N MET A 269 7.33 6.18 12.01
CA MET A 269 8.61 6.79 12.38
C MET A 269 9.53 6.96 11.18
N THR A 270 9.63 5.93 10.33
CA THR A 270 10.43 6.00 9.10
C THR A 270 9.91 7.09 8.15
N ILE A 271 8.59 7.26 8.04
CA ILE A 271 7.96 8.35 7.28
C ILE A 271 8.38 9.72 7.85
N ILE A 272 8.34 9.89 9.17
CA ILE A 272 8.76 11.12 9.85
C ILE A 272 10.25 11.39 9.59
N ASP A 273 11.10 10.38 9.73
CA ASP A 273 12.56 10.49 9.55
C ASP A 273 12.96 10.77 8.09
N CYS A 274 12.12 10.35 7.12
CA CYS A 274 12.26 10.75 5.71
C CYS A 274 11.87 12.20 5.41
N GLY A 275 11.36 12.95 6.40
CA GLY A 275 10.94 14.35 6.26
C GLY A 275 9.53 14.53 5.67
N LEU A 276 8.70 13.49 5.71
CA LEU A 276 7.37 13.52 5.07
C LEU A 276 6.28 14.18 5.92
N SER A 277 6.52 14.44 7.21
CA SER A 277 5.52 14.88 8.21
C SER A 277 4.63 16.02 7.71
N GLN A 278 5.24 17.15 7.33
CA GLN A 278 4.51 18.34 6.88
C GLN A 278 3.70 18.10 5.60
N HIS A 279 4.16 17.19 4.73
CA HIS A 279 3.50 16.91 3.45
C HIS A 279 2.24 16.06 3.62
N ILE A 280 2.16 15.30 4.71
CA ILE A 280 0.98 14.53 5.12
C ILE A 280 0.15 15.22 6.22
N GLY A 281 0.50 16.46 6.58
CA GLY A 281 -0.27 17.30 7.52
C GLY A 281 0.08 17.13 8.99
N LEU A 282 1.09 16.33 9.32
CA LEU A 282 1.62 16.25 10.68
C LEU A 282 2.42 17.52 11.01
N PRO A 283 2.51 17.89 12.31
CA PRO A 283 3.36 19.00 12.74
C PRO A 283 4.83 18.74 12.37
N SER A 284 5.59 19.81 12.13
CA SER A 284 7.02 19.72 11.77
C SER A 284 7.86 19.03 12.85
N ASN A 285 7.48 19.18 14.12
CA ASN A 285 8.07 18.48 15.24
C ASN A 285 6.97 17.75 16.03
N PRO A 286 6.60 16.52 15.64
CA PRO A 286 5.55 15.77 16.32
C PRO A 286 5.99 15.28 17.70
N ASP A 287 5.02 15.13 18.61
CA ASP A 287 5.24 14.49 19.91
C ASP A 287 5.56 13.01 19.70
N LYS A 288 6.77 12.59 20.10
CA LYS A 288 7.20 11.20 19.93
C LYS A 288 7.01 10.38 21.20
N GLU A 289 6.67 10.98 22.34
CA GLU A 289 6.61 10.26 23.61
C GLU A 289 5.36 9.41 23.74
N ASP A 290 4.17 10.03 23.63
CA ASP A 290 2.88 9.34 23.66
C ASP A 290 2.83 8.27 22.56
N PHE A 291 3.30 8.63 21.36
CA PHE A 291 3.37 7.72 20.23
C PHE A 291 4.26 6.50 20.48
N ARG A 292 5.47 6.68 21.03
CA ARG A 292 6.35 5.55 21.37
C ARG A 292 5.76 4.67 22.45
N ASN A 293 5.10 5.25 23.45
CA ASN A 293 4.44 4.49 24.51
C ASN A 293 3.31 3.63 23.96
N LEU A 294 2.48 4.20 23.08
CA LEU A 294 1.44 3.47 22.37
C LEU A 294 2.02 2.31 21.53
N CYS A 295 3.06 2.58 20.74
CA CYS A 295 3.66 1.59 19.85
C CYS A 295 4.39 0.45 20.58
N LYS A 296 4.93 0.70 21.78
CA LYS A 296 5.52 -0.36 22.63
C LYS A 296 4.48 -1.43 22.99
N ASN A 297 3.21 -1.06 23.07
CA ASN A 297 2.13 -1.98 23.41
C ASN A 297 1.41 -2.46 22.13
N GLN A 298 2.01 -3.44 21.45
CA GLN A 298 1.56 -3.89 20.11
C GLN A 298 0.10 -4.36 20.08
N SER A 299 -0.43 -4.94 21.16
CA SER A 299 -1.83 -5.36 21.22
C SER A 299 -2.77 -4.17 21.21
N ILE A 300 -2.43 -3.10 21.95
CA ILE A 300 -3.19 -1.84 21.98
C ILE A 300 -3.10 -1.15 20.63
N ALA A 301 -1.88 -0.96 20.12
CA ALA A 301 -1.66 -0.27 18.85
C ALA A 301 -2.45 -0.90 17.69
N LYS A 302 -2.63 -2.23 17.71
CA LYS A 302 -3.41 -2.96 16.70
C LYS A 302 -4.93 -2.80 16.85
N ASP A 303 -5.43 -2.57 18.06
CA ASP A 303 -6.87 -2.39 18.36
C ASP A 303 -7.31 -0.92 18.34
N CYS A 304 -6.36 0.02 18.23
CA CYS A 304 -6.65 1.45 18.15
C CYS A 304 -7.24 1.84 16.80
N ASP A 305 -8.08 2.88 16.82
CA ASP A 305 -8.40 3.59 15.59
C ASP A 305 -7.13 4.27 15.03
N PRO A 306 -6.91 4.28 13.70
CA PRO A 306 -5.80 4.99 13.07
C PRO A 306 -5.70 6.47 13.48
N ILE A 307 -6.82 7.13 13.77
CA ILE A 307 -6.87 8.50 14.28
C ILE A 307 -6.20 8.61 15.65
N THR A 308 -6.35 7.60 16.51
CA THR A 308 -5.72 7.56 17.84
C THR A 308 -4.20 7.52 17.74
N ILE A 309 -3.68 6.77 16.77
CA ILE A 309 -2.22 6.70 16.50
C ILE A 309 -1.71 8.07 16.01
N LEU A 310 -2.46 8.75 15.14
CA LEU A 310 -2.10 10.10 14.68
C LEU A 310 -2.22 11.14 15.79
N ALA A 311 -3.23 11.05 16.65
CA ALA A 311 -3.43 11.95 17.79
C ALA A 311 -2.23 11.93 18.76
N ALA A 312 -1.60 10.76 18.93
CA ALA A 312 -0.41 10.61 19.77
C ALA A 312 0.80 11.41 19.26
N LEU A 313 0.81 11.84 17.99
CA LEU A 313 1.86 12.66 17.39
C LEU A 313 1.56 14.17 17.44
N LEU A 314 0.36 14.58 17.84
CA LEU A 314 -0.04 15.99 17.89
C LEU A 314 0.45 16.64 19.18
N ASN A 315 0.84 17.92 19.12
CA ASN A 315 1.25 18.67 20.30
C ASN A 315 0.10 19.49 20.87
N LEU A 316 -0.68 20.10 19.96
CA LEU A 316 -1.74 21.04 20.27
C LEU A 316 -3.06 20.67 19.59
N PRO A 317 -4.23 21.10 20.11
CA PRO A 317 -5.52 20.90 19.47
C PRO A 317 -5.59 21.50 18.05
N GLU A 318 -4.86 22.59 17.80
CA GLU A 318 -4.78 23.23 16.48
C GLU A 318 -4.12 22.33 15.42
N ASP A 319 -3.21 21.44 15.83
CA ASP A 319 -2.59 20.48 14.91
C ASP A 319 -3.64 19.52 14.32
N ALA A 320 -4.69 19.18 15.09
CA ALA A 320 -5.78 18.34 14.61
C ALA A 320 -6.58 19.02 13.49
N LEU A 321 -6.75 20.34 13.57
CA LEU A 321 -7.42 21.13 12.54
C LEU A 321 -6.59 21.13 11.24
N HIS A 322 -5.29 21.40 11.33
CA HIS A 322 -4.39 21.36 10.18
C HIS A 322 -4.32 19.98 9.53
N LEU A 323 -4.27 18.91 10.34
CA LEU A 323 -4.25 17.55 9.84
C LEU A 323 -5.55 17.22 9.10
N HIS A 324 -6.70 17.61 9.64
CA HIS A 324 -7.99 17.47 8.96
C HIS A 324 -8.05 18.28 7.66
N GLU A 325 -7.58 19.52 7.66
CA GLU A 325 -7.54 20.35 6.46
C GLU A 325 -6.71 19.70 5.35
N ARG A 326 -5.60 19.04 5.71
CA ARG A 326 -4.71 18.38 4.75
C ARG A 326 -5.26 17.04 4.24
N LEU A 327 -5.85 16.23 5.12
CA LEU A 327 -6.22 14.83 4.85
C LEU A 327 -7.71 14.60 4.58
N LYS A 328 -8.56 15.59 4.86
CA LYS A 328 -10.01 15.58 4.58
C LYS A 328 -10.72 14.39 5.24
N PHE A 329 -10.51 14.23 6.55
CA PHE A 329 -11.16 13.19 7.35
C PHE A 329 -12.70 13.24 7.27
N SER A 330 -13.34 12.10 7.50
CA SER A 330 -14.78 12.06 7.75
C SER A 330 -15.16 12.84 9.01
N ALA A 331 -16.44 13.17 9.18
CA ALA A 331 -16.92 13.92 10.35
C ALA A 331 -16.57 13.20 11.67
N TYR A 332 -16.76 11.87 11.72
CA TYR A 332 -16.40 11.06 12.88
C TYR A 332 -14.90 11.12 13.18
N GLU A 333 -14.05 10.88 12.18
CA GLU A 333 -12.59 10.87 12.33
C GLU A 333 -12.06 12.25 12.76
N ARG A 334 -12.62 13.33 12.21
CA ARG A 334 -12.30 14.70 12.62
C ARG A 334 -12.66 14.95 14.09
N ASP A 335 -13.87 14.58 14.49
CA ASP A 335 -14.38 14.85 15.83
C ASP A 335 -13.63 14.00 16.88
N LEU A 336 -13.31 12.75 16.56
CA LEU A 336 -12.42 11.90 17.36
C LEU A 336 -11.03 12.53 17.50
N LEU A 337 -10.40 12.94 16.40
CA LEU A 337 -9.05 13.51 16.43
C LEU A 337 -9.00 14.77 17.31
N TYR A 338 -9.98 15.66 17.14
CA TYR A 338 -10.08 16.89 17.92
C TYR A 338 -10.32 16.57 19.41
N PHE A 339 -11.21 15.63 19.72
CA PHE A 339 -11.46 15.18 21.07
C PHE A 339 -10.19 14.65 21.75
N LEU A 340 -9.43 13.80 21.07
CA LEU A 340 -8.19 13.25 21.60
C LEU A 340 -7.14 14.35 21.82
N ALA A 341 -6.90 15.20 20.82
CA ALA A 341 -5.93 16.29 20.91
C ALA A 341 -6.26 17.29 22.03
N GLN A 342 -7.55 17.56 22.25
CA GLN A 342 -8.02 18.45 23.31
C GLN A 342 -7.82 17.86 24.72
N ASN A 343 -8.02 16.55 24.89
CA ASN A 343 -8.08 15.94 26.22
C ASN A 343 -6.83 15.13 26.61
N LYS A 344 -5.94 14.79 25.66
CA LYS A 344 -4.77 13.93 25.93
C LYS A 344 -3.91 14.40 27.10
N ASN A 345 -3.57 15.68 27.15
CA ASN A 345 -2.65 16.19 28.16
C ASN A 345 -3.30 16.25 29.55
N GLU A 346 -4.56 16.67 29.64
CA GLU A 346 -5.29 16.78 30.91
C GLU A 346 -5.56 15.41 31.54
N PHE A 347 -5.82 14.38 30.71
CA PHE A 347 -6.19 13.04 31.18
C PHE A 347 -5.02 12.04 31.21
N ARG A 348 -3.77 12.50 30.99
CA ARG A 348 -2.58 11.64 30.99
C ARG A 348 -2.42 10.90 32.32
N ASP A 349 -2.50 11.64 33.43
CA ASP A 349 -2.25 11.11 34.78
C ASP A 349 -3.54 10.84 35.59
N VAL A 350 -4.70 10.79 34.94
CA VAL A 350 -6.00 10.56 35.59
C VAL A 350 -6.34 9.07 35.60
N ASP A 351 -6.39 8.43 36.78
CA ASP A 351 -6.68 6.99 36.91
C ASP A 351 -8.08 6.67 37.45
N ASP A 352 -8.88 7.71 37.70
CA ASP A 352 -10.24 7.57 38.22
C ASP A 352 -11.25 7.31 37.09
N LEU A 353 -11.84 6.10 37.05
CA LEU A 353 -12.88 5.74 36.08
C LEU A 353 -14.04 6.75 36.04
N ILE A 354 -14.40 7.31 37.19
CA ILE A 354 -15.52 8.25 37.33
C ILE A 354 -15.31 9.52 36.49
N ARG A 355 -14.05 9.96 36.30
CA ARG A 355 -13.72 11.12 35.46
C ARG A 355 -13.98 10.86 33.98
N TYR A 356 -13.66 9.65 33.52
CA TYR A 356 -13.95 9.21 32.16
C TYR A 356 -15.47 9.04 31.94
N GLN A 357 -16.20 8.49 32.91
CA GLN A 357 -17.66 8.39 32.87
C GLN A 357 -18.33 9.77 32.88
N GLN A 358 -17.80 10.71 33.66
CA GLN A 358 -18.24 12.11 33.65
C GLN A 358 -18.09 12.70 32.25
N MET A 359 -16.92 12.52 31.62
CA MET A 359 -16.62 13.01 30.27
C MET A 359 -17.60 12.46 29.23
N CYS A 360 -18.00 11.19 29.32
CA CYS A 360 -19.04 10.60 28.47
C CYS A 360 -20.40 11.33 28.55
N LEU A 361 -20.73 11.92 29.71
CA LEU A 361 -22.05 12.51 29.98
C LEU A 361 -22.12 14.01 29.72
N ILE A 362 -21.02 14.74 29.94
CA ILE A 362 -20.97 16.20 29.85
C ILE A 362 -20.50 16.70 28.48
N THR A 363 -19.74 15.88 27.74
CA THR A 363 -19.26 16.26 26.41
C THR A 363 -20.44 16.35 25.45
N SER A 364 -20.47 17.42 24.66
CA SER A 364 -21.54 17.64 23.69
C SER A 364 -21.42 16.66 22.54
N GLY A 365 -22.49 15.93 22.23
CA GLY A 365 -22.50 14.95 21.14
C GLY A 365 -23.46 13.79 21.44
N LYS A 366 -23.46 12.79 20.55
CA LYS A 366 -24.16 11.53 20.83
C LYS A 366 -23.35 10.76 21.87
N ILE A 367 -23.99 10.37 22.98
CA ILE A 367 -23.33 9.65 24.08
C ILE A 367 -22.57 8.40 23.59
N LYS A 368 -23.11 7.71 22.59
CA LYS A 368 -22.45 6.55 21.97
C LYS A 368 -21.09 6.93 21.38
N ASP A 369 -21.06 7.93 20.50
CA ASP A 369 -19.85 8.38 19.83
C ASP A 369 -18.84 8.93 20.85
N ILE A 370 -19.30 9.72 21.84
CA ILE A 370 -18.42 10.21 22.91
C ILE A 370 -17.82 9.05 23.70
N LYS A 371 -18.60 8.03 24.07
CA LYS A 371 -18.08 6.87 24.80
C LYS A 371 -16.97 6.18 23.99
N GLU A 372 -17.16 5.99 22.69
CA GLU A 372 -16.11 5.47 21.79
C GLU A 372 -14.86 6.36 21.79
N TYR A 373 -15.02 7.69 21.81
CA TYR A 373 -13.88 8.62 21.88
C TYR A 373 -13.13 8.53 23.21
N VAL A 374 -13.85 8.34 24.32
CA VAL A 374 -13.23 8.13 25.64
C VAL A 374 -12.50 6.78 25.70
N GLU A 375 -13.05 5.74 25.08
CA GLU A 375 -12.38 4.44 24.95
C GLU A 375 -11.05 4.58 24.18
N GLU A 376 -11.03 5.32 23.06
CA GLU A 376 -9.80 5.59 22.31
C GLU A 376 -8.81 6.47 23.09
N LEU A 377 -9.26 7.43 23.91
CA LEU A 377 -8.39 8.22 24.79
C LEU A 377 -7.70 7.33 25.83
N LEU A 378 -8.43 6.38 26.40
CA LEU A 378 -7.86 5.40 27.34
C LEU A 378 -6.83 4.50 26.66
N LYS A 379 -7.08 4.08 25.41
CA LYS A 379 -6.10 3.33 24.61
C LYS A 379 -4.85 4.15 24.32
N LEU A 380 -4.99 5.43 23.97
CA LEU A 380 -3.87 6.35 23.73
C LEU A 380 -2.91 6.41 24.93
N HIS A 381 -3.45 6.50 26.14
CA HIS A 381 -2.66 6.47 27.39
C HIS A 381 -2.32 5.06 27.88
N CYS A 382 -2.63 4.02 27.11
CA CYS A 382 -2.39 2.61 27.46
C CYS A 382 -3.08 2.15 28.77
N LYS A 383 -4.21 2.74 29.14
CA LYS A 383 -4.97 2.43 30.38
C LYS A 383 -5.99 1.30 30.15
N LEU A 384 -5.49 0.11 29.89
CA LEU A 384 -6.30 -1.07 29.50
C LEU A 384 -7.36 -1.47 30.53
N ASP A 385 -7.04 -1.43 31.82
CA ASP A 385 -7.97 -1.82 32.89
C ASP A 385 -9.17 -0.88 32.95
N LEU A 386 -8.93 0.43 32.79
CA LEU A 386 -9.98 1.44 32.75
C LEU A 386 -10.79 1.34 31.46
N HIS A 387 -10.13 1.09 30.33
CA HIS A 387 -10.81 0.85 29.05
C HIS A 387 -11.79 -0.32 29.15
N GLN A 388 -11.38 -1.45 29.74
CA GLN A 388 -12.27 -2.60 29.91
C GLN A 388 -13.46 -2.28 30.82
N LYS A 389 -13.22 -1.63 31.97
CA LYS A 389 -14.29 -1.20 32.88
C LYS A 389 -15.28 -0.23 32.22
N LEU A 390 -14.78 0.72 31.42
CA LEU A 390 -15.63 1.68 30.72
C LEU A 390 -16.44 1.00 29.60
N LYS A 391 -15.84 0.06 28.89
CA LYS A 391 -16.50 -0.73 27.85
C LYS A 391 -17.69 -1.51 28.41
N GLU A 392 -17.49 -2.19 29.54
CA GLU A 392 -18.53 -2.94 30.27
C GLU A 392 -19.59 -2.05 30.92
N TRP A 393 -19.25 -0.80 31.25
CA TRP A 393 -20.17 0.15 31.87
C TRP A 393 -21.33 0.52 30.93
N THR A 394 -22.55 0.27 31.40
CA THR A 394 -23.79 0.72 30.75
C THR A 394 -24.12 2.12 31.23
N VAL A 395 -24.29 3.05 30.29
CA VAL A 395 -24.56 4.46 30.64
C VAL A 395 -25.92 4.56 31.33
N PRO A 396 -25.98 4.95 32.61
CA PRO A 396 -27.23 5.06 33.33
C PRO A 396 -28.07 6.22 32.78
N ARG A 397 -29.39 6.09 32.84
CA ARG A 397 -30.30 7.15 32.39
C ARG A 397 -30.30 8.28 33.40
N PHE A 398 -29.89 9.46 32.97
CA PHE A 398 -29.94 10.67 33.80
C PHE A 398 -31.40 11.00 34.18
N PRO A 399 -31.71 11.17 35.49
CA PRO A 399 -33.10 11.26 35.94
C PRO A 399 -33.75 12.64 35.70
N VAL A 400 -32.98 13.70 35.48
CA VAL A 400 -33.49 15.07 35.28
C VAL A 400 -33.59 15.42 33.79
N THR A 401 -34.75 15.92 33.37
CA THR A 401 -34.99 16.38 31.98
C THR A 401 -35.08 17.90 31.90
N GLY A 402 -34.92 18.45 30.69
CA GLY A 402 -35.07 19.89 30.47
C GLY A 402 -36.46 20.43 30.86
N SER A 403 -37.52 19.65 30.63
CA SER A 403 -38.88 20.04 31.05
C SER A 403 -39.02 20.13 32.56
N LEU A 404 -38.37 19.22 33.29
CA LEU A 404 -38.38 19.24 34.75
C LEU A 404 -37.64 20.46 35.31
N LEU A 405 -36.55 20.89 34.68
CA LEU A 405 -35.87 22.13 35.04
C LEU A 405 -36.76 23.35 34.86
N LEU A 406 -37.51 23.43 33.76
CA LEU A 406 -38.42 24.55 33.49
C LEU A 406 -39.56 24.62 34.52
N GLN A 407 -40.06 23.47 34.98
CA GLN A 407 -41.06 23.39 36.07
C GLN A 407 -40.49 23.86 37.41
N ASN A 408 -39.17 23.77 37.60
CA ASN A 408 -38.46 24.17 38.81
C ASN A 408 -37.76 25.55 38.65
N ASN A 409 -38.38 26.47 37.92
CA ASN A 409 -37.95 27.87 37.75
C ASN A 409 -36.59 28.06 37.05
N CYS A 410 -36.09 27.06 36.31
CA CYS A 410 -34.91 27.25 35.46
C CYS A 410 -35.28 28.12 34.24
N PRO A 411 -34.49 29.14 33.88
CA PRO A 411 -34.82 30.00 32.76
C PRO A 411 -34.69 29.27 31.42
N THR A 412 -35.45 29.70 30.41
CA THR A 412 -35.42 29.07 29.09
C THR A 412 -34.15 29.43 28.30
N GLY A 413 -33.78 28.58 27.34
CA GLY A 413 -32.66 28.81 26.43
C GLY A 413 -31.37 28.08 26.81
N LYS A 414 -30.21 28.62 26.44
CA LYS A 414 -28.89 27.96 26.57
C LYS A 414 -28.54 27.58 28.01
N ILE A 415 -29.13 28.27 28.99
CA ILE A 415 -28.87 28.07 30.41
C ILE A 415 -29.35 26.71 30.92
N VAL A 416 -30.43 26.17 30.33
CA VAL A 416 -30.93 24.83 30.65
C VAL A 416 -29.83 23.78 30.45
N GLY A 417 -29.10 23.86 29.33
CA GLY A 417 -28.00 22.94 29.03
C GLY A 417 -26.84 23.06 30.03
N VAL A 418 -26.51 24.29 30.44
CA VAL A 418 -25.45 24.55 31.44
C VAL A 418 -25.83 23.96 32.80
N VAL A 419 -27.08 24.17 33.24
CA VAL A 419 -27.61 23.64 34.50
C VAL A 419 -27.68 22.11 34.46
N LEU A 420 -28.16 21.52 33.35
CA LEU A 420 -28.16 20.06 33.15
C LEU A 420 -26.74 19.49 33.28
N ASN A 421 -25.73 20.12 32.68
CA ASN A 421 -24.36 19.66 32.78
C ASN A 421 -23.82 19.77 34.21
N LYS A 422 -24.14 20.83 34.96
CA LYS A 422 -23.77 20.94 36.39
C LYS A 422 -24.42 19.85 37.23
N LEU A 423 -25.71 19.58 37.03
CA LEU A 423 -26.40 18.49 37.73
C LEU A 423 -25.85 17.11 37.36
N LYS A 424 -25.47 16.88 36.10
CA LYS A 424 -24.78 15.65 35.70
C LYS A 424 -23.46 15.45 36.45
N VAL A 425 -22.68 16.52 36.67
CA VAL A 425 -21.44 16.43 37.46
C VAL A 425 -21.74 15.96 38.87
N ILE A 426 -22.70 16.60 39.56
CA ILE A 426 -23.12 16.22 40.92
C ILE A 426 -23.62 14.77 40.96
N TRP A 427 -24.41 14.37 39.97
CA TRP A 427 -24.93 13.01 39.86
C TRP A 427 -23.81 11.98 39.67
N VAL A 428 -22.81 12.28 38.84
CA VAL A 428 -21.63 11.43 38.64
C VAL A 428 -20.80 11.33 39.92
N GLU A 429 -20.57 12.45 40.62
CA GLU A 429 -19.86 12.48 41.92
C GLU A 429 -20.57 11.66 43.00
N SER A 430 -21.90 11.52 42.90
CA SER A 430 -22.69 10.63 43.77
C SER A 430 -22.65 9.15 43.38
N GLU A 431 -21.80 8.76 42.44
CA GLU A 431 -21.78 7.42 41.82
C GLU A 431 -23.14 7.02 41.24
N PHE A 432 -23.83 7.99 40.62
CA PHE A 432 -25.13 7.81 39.96
C PHE A 432 -26.29 7.46 40.92
N LYS A 433 -26.15 7.72 42.23
CA LYS A 433 -27.13 7.33 43.25
C LYS A 433 -28.26 8.33 43.46
N LEU A 434 -28.00 9.63 43.26
CA LEU A 434 -29.00 10.67 43.55
C LEU A 434 -30.22 10.55 42.62
N THR A 435 -31.39 10.72 43.22
CA THR A 435 -32.70 10.72 42.56
C THR A 435 -32.97 12.05 41.87
N SER A 436 -34.08 12.13 41.12
CA SER A 436 -34.47 13.37 40.45
C SER A 436 -34.75 14.48 41.45
N GLU A 437 -35.41 14.17 42.56
CA GLU A 437 -35.80 15.10 43.61
C GLU A 437 -34.56 15.66 44.32
N GLU A 438 -33.65 14.78 44.74
CA GLU A 438 -32.41 15.15 45.42
C GLU A 438 -31.52 16.03 44.52
N LEU A 439 -31.45 15.74 43.21
CA LEU A 439 -30.70 16.59 42.28
C LEU A 439 -31.30 17.99 42.14
N LEU A 440 -32.62 18.13 42.19
CA LEU A 440 -33.27 19.44 42.09
C LEU A 440 -33.01 20.33 43.32
N GLU A 441 -32.73 19.74 44.49
CA GLU A 441 -32.36 20.50 45.69
C GLU A 441 -31.05 21.28 45.52
N HIS A 442 -30.20 20.89 44.57
CA HIS A 442 -28.96 21.60 44.25
C HIS A 442 -29.16 22.82 43.34
N LEU A 443 -30.36 23.03 42.76
CA LEU A 443 -30.62 24.14 41.84
C LEU A 443 -30.35 25.53 42.43
N PRO A 444 -30.77 25.86 43.68
CA PRO A 444 -30.52 27.18 44.25
C PRO A 444 -29.02 27.52 44.33
N GLN A 445 -28.19 26.54 44.69
CA GLN A 445 -26.74 26.71 44.74
C GLN A 445 -26.15 26.87 43.34
N ILE A 446 -26.58 26.06 42.37
CA ILE A 446 -26.14 26.18 40.97
C ILE A 446 -26.51 27.55 40.38
N PHE A 447 -27.72 28.05 40.66
CA PHE A 447 -28.17 29.35 40.18
C PHE A 447 -27.34 30.50 40.78
N LYS A 448 -26.99 30.39 42.06
CA LYS A 448 -26.08 31.32 42.73
C LYS A 448 -24.68 31.29 42.11
N ASP A 449 -24.12 30.11 41.85
CA ASP A 449 -22.79 29.95 41.27
C ASP A 449 -22.71 30.47 39.84
N LEU A 450 -23.79 30.28 39.06
CA LEU A 450 -23.93 30.77 37.69
C LEU A 450 -24.36 32.25 37.63
N ASN A 451 -24.57 32.91 38.77
CA ASN A 451 -25.01 34.30 38.89
C ASN A 451 -26.27 34.60 38.05
N ILE A 452 -27.24 33.70 38.15
CA ILE A 452 -28.52 33.80 37.45
C ILE A 452 -29.43 34.71 38.28
N VAL A 453 -29.68 35.91 37.79
CA VAL A 453 -30.61 36.88 38.40
C VAL A 453 -31.71 37.17 37.39
N ASP A 454 -32.97 37.07 37.81
CA ASP A 454 -34.16 37.33 36.98
C ASP A 454 -34.14 36.65 35.60
N GLY A 455 -33.66 35.40 35.56
CA GLY A 455 -33.67 34.59 34.36
C GLY A 455 -32.59 34.89 33.31
N LYS A 456 -31.58 35.70 33.65
CA LYS A 456 -30.44 36.01 32.76
C LYS A 456 -29.10 35.71 33.43
N LEU A 457 -28.15 35.20 32.62
CA LEU A 457 -26.73 35.10 33.00
C LEU A 457 -26.16 36.51 33.17
N VAL A 458 -25.91 36.93 34.40
CA VAL A 458 -25.23 38.20 34.68
C VAL A 458 -23.73 37.94 34.71
N LYS A 459 -22.98 38.42 33.71
CA LYS A 459 -21.51 38.35 33.70
C LYS A 459 -20.99 38.96 35.01
N LYS A 460 -20.15 38.24 35.76
CA LYS A 460 -19.44 38.82 36.92
C LYS A 460 -18.72 40.09 36.45
N PRO A 461 -18.78 41.20 37.20
CA PRO A 461 -18.01 42.38 36.86
C PRO A 461 -16.53 42.00 36.81
N LYS A 462 -15.82 42.44 35.75
CA LYS A 462 -14.37 42.30 35.67
C LYS A 462 -13.79 42.97 36.92
N THR A 463 -13.20 42.17 37.79
CA THR A 463 -12.38 42.67 38.90
C THR A 463 -11.23 43.46 38.25
N GLN A 464 -11.10 44.73 38.62
CA GLN A 464 -10.09 45.66 38.10
C GLN A 464 -8.67 45.21 38.44
#